data_AF-A0A7V6XL00-F1
#
_entry.id   AF-A0A7V6XL00-F1
#
_cell.length_a   1.000
_cell.length_b   1.000
_cell.length_c   1.000
_cell.angle_alpha   90.00
_cell.angle_beta   90.00
_cell.angle_gamma   90.00
#
_symmetry.space_group_name_H-M   'P 1'
#
loop_
_entity.id
_entity.type
_entity.pdbx_description
1 polymer ?
#
loop_
_entity_poly.entity_id
_entity_poly.type
_entity_poly.pdbx_seq_one_letter_code
_entity_poly.pdbx_strand_id
1 'polypeptide(L)'
;MLKKFLGWFYALLVFCFLYVPILVLMAMSFNESQYNALPFKFSSKWYTALAQNTKLIDATVNSLYLATITGVICVILGTTLVLGLIECSPKIQRTTKEFIN
;
A
#
# COMPACT_ATOMS: atom_id res chain seq x y z
N MET A 1 -8.07 -14.86 -29.74
CA MET A 1 -9.06 -14.84 -28.63
C MET A 1 -8.57 -15.60 -27.40
N LEU A 2 -8.10 -16.85 -27.53
CA LEU A 2 -7.66 -17.68 -26.40
C LEU A 2 -6.50 -17.10 -25.56
N LYS A 3 -5.47 -16.50 -26.19
CA LYS A 3 -4.35 -15.85 -25.47
C LYS A 3 -4.79 -14.66 -24.61
N LYS A 4 -5.75 -13.86 -25.10
CA LYS A 4 -6.33 -12.73 -24.35
C LYS A 4 -7.18 -13.23 -23.18
N PHE A 5 -7.94 -14.30 -23.40
CA PHE A 5 -8.72 -14.94 -22.34
C PHE A 5 -7.81 -15.54 -21.25
N LEU A 6 -6.73 -16.21 -21.64
CA LEU A 6 -5.76 -16.77 -20.70
C LEU A 6 -5.03 -15.69 -19.90
N GLY A 7 -4.65 -14.58 -20.54
CA GLY A 7 -4.05 -13.43 -19.85
C GLY A 7 -5.00 -12.79 -18.83
N TRP A 8 -6.28 -12.66 -19.17
CA TRP A 8 -7.29 -12.12 -18.26
C TRP A 8 -7.58 -13.06 -17.09
N PHE A 9 -7.66 -14.37 -17.35
CA PHE A 9 -7.82 -15.39 -16.31
C PHE A 9 -6.62 -15.43 -15.35
N TYR A 10 -5.40 -15.35 -15.89
CA TYR A 10 -4.18 -15.27 -15.07
C TYR A 10 -4.17 -14.01 -14.20
N ALA A 11 -4.48 -12.85 -14.77
CA ALA A 11 -4.58 -11.61 -14.00
C ALA A 11 -5.63 -11.74 -12.89
N LEU A 12 -6.80 -12.31 -13.17
CA LEU A 12 -7.85 -12.54 -12.18
C LEU A 12 -7.36 -13.44 -11.05
N LEU A 13 -6.65 -14.54 -11.34
CA LEU A 13 -6.07 -15.41 -10.32
C LEU A 13 -5.05 -14.69 -9.45
N VAL A 14 -4.18 -13.86 -10.03
CA VAL A 14 -3.20 -13.06 -9.28
C VAL A 14 -3.93 -12.07 -8.36
N PHE A 15 -4.95 -11.37 -8.87
CA PHE A 15 -5.77 -10.46 -8.06
C PHE A 15 -6.49 -11.22 -6.94
N CYS A 16 -7.11 -12.37 -7.22
CA CYS A 16 -7.72 -13.19 -6.19
C CYS A 16 -6.68 -13.60 -5.13
N PHE A 17 -5.51 -14.07 -5.52
CA PHE A 17 -4.45 -14.46 -4.58
C PHE A 17 -4.00 -13.30 -3.67
N LEU A 18 -3.88 -12.09 -4.21
CA LEU A 18 -3.49 -10.90 -3.44
C LEU A 18 -4.62 -10.39 -2.52
N TYR A 19 -5.87 -10.40 -2.98
CA TYR A 19 -6.98 -9.78 -2.26
C TYR A 19 -7.72 -10.73 -1.33
N VAL A 20 -7.76 -12.04 -1.60
CA VAL A 20 -8.38 -13.03 -0.71
C VAL A 20 -7.83 -12.97 0.73
N PRO A 21 -6.52 -12.94 1.00
CA PRO A 21 -6.03 -12.84 2.38
C PRO A 21 -6.43 -11.53 3.05
N ILE A 22 -6.51 -10.44 2.30
CA ILE A 22 -6.99 -9.15 2.82
C ILE A 22 -8.48 -9.27 3.20
N LEU A 23 -9.30 -9.89 2.37
CA LEU A 23 -10.72 -10.13 2.65
C LEU A 23 -10.91 -11.05 3.86
N VAL A 24 -10.07 -12.08 4.03
CA VAL A 24 -10.09 -12.95 5.21
C VAL A 24 -9.75 -12.15 6.47
N LEU A 25 -8.73 -11.29 6.42
CA LEU A 25 -8.39 -10.40 7.54
C LEU A 25 -9.54 -9.43 7.86
N MET A 26 -10.19 -8.87 6.85
CA MET A 26 -11.37 -8.01 7.03
C MET A 26 -12.55 -8.79 7.62
N ALA A 27 -12.77 -10.04 7.24
CA ALA A 27 -13.81 -10.86 7.86
C ALA A 27 -13.47 -11.18 9.32
N MET A 28 -12.20 -11.49 9.61
CA MET A 28 -11.71 -11.77 10.96
C MET A 28 -11.71 -10.54 11.88
N SER A 29 -11.66 -9.31 11.36
CA SER A 29 -11.77 -8.10 12.21
C SER A 29 -13.14 -7.96 12.89
N PHE A 30 -14.17 -8.62 12.34
CA PHE A 30 -15.49 -8.75 12.96
C PHE A 30 -15.61 -9.95 13.88
N ASN A 31 -14.54 -10.72 14.12
CA ASN A 31 -14.56 -11.83 15.07
C ASN A 31 -14.34 -11.31 16.50
N GLU A 32 -15.18 -11.75 17.44
CA GLU A 32 -15.04 -11.42 18.86
C GLU A 32 -13.73 -11.95 19.48
N SER A 33 -13.19 -13.06 18.95
CA SER A 33 -12.00 -13.71 19.47
C SER A 33 -10.72 -12.91 19.21
N GLN A 34 -9.92 -12.66 20.26
CA GLN A 34 -8.60 -11.99 20.13
C GLN A 34 -7.58 -12.83 19.34
N TYR A 35 -7.76 -14.15 19.29
CA TYR A 35 -6.85 -15.10 18.64
C TYR A 35 -7.42 -15.69 17.35
N ASN A 36 -8.48 -15.07 16.79
CA ASN A 36 -9.19 -15.59 15.62
C ASN A 36 -9.65 -17.07 15.79
N ALA A 37 -9.96 -17.47 17.03
CA ALA A 37 -10.46 -18.80 17.30
C ALA A 37 -11.88 -18.96 16.70
N LEU A 38 -12.15 -20.13 16.13
CA LEU A 38 -13.48 -20.54 15.70
C LEU A 38 -14.22 -21.09 16.93
N PRO A 39 -15.50 -20.77 17.19
CA PRO A 39 -16.56 -20.36 16.24
C PRO A 39 -16.60 -18.85 15.93
N PHE A 40 -16.91 -18.52 14.68
CA PHE A 40 -17.04 -17.14 14.21
C PHE A 40 -18.24 -16.45 14.89
N LYS A 41 -17.95 -15.50 15.79
CA LYS A 41 -18.95 -14.64 16.42
C LYS A 41 -18.78 -13.23 15.88
N PHE A 42 -19.80 -12.75 15.16
CA PHE A 42 -19.82 -11.40 14.64
C PHE A 42 -19.89 -10.38 15.79
N SER A 43 -18.90 -9.51 15.87
CA SER A 43 -18.76 -8.48 16.91
C SER A 43 -18.02 -7.26 16.37
N SER A 44 -18.51 -6.07 16.70
CA SER A 44 -17.87 -4.79 16.41
C SER A 44 -17.01 -4.27 17.56
N LYS A 45 -16.75 -5.09 18.59
CA LYS A 45 -16.03 -4.73 19.81
C LYS A 45 -14.69 -4.03 19.54
N TRP A 46 -13.94 -4.51 18.56
CA TRP A 46 -12.63 -3.95 18.22
C TRP A 46 -12.71 -2.56 17.62
N TYR A 47 -13.73 -2.30 16.80
CA TYR A 47 -14.00 -0.97 16.26
C TYR A 47 -14.40 0.00 17.37
N THR A 48 -15.22 -0.44 18.34
CA THR A 48 -15.56 0.39 19.51
C THR A 48 -14.35 0.65 20.42
N ALA A 49 -13.49 -0.37 20.62
CA ALA A 49 -12.27 -0.23 21.40
C ALA A 49 -11.26 0.71 20.72
N LEU A 50 -11.17 0.66 19.38
CA LEU A 50 -10.34 1.57 18.60
C LEU A 50 -10.83 3.01 18.71
N ALA A 51 -12.14 3.24 18.64
CA ALA A 51 -12.73 4.58 18.77
C ALA A 51 -12.45 5.22 20.14
N GLN A 52 -12.29 4.42 21.19
CA GLN A 52 -11.93 4.89 22.54
C GLN A 52 -10.42 5.05 22.75
N ASN A 53 -9.58 4.55 21.83
CA ASN A 53 -8.14 4.56 21.98
C ASN A 53 -7.51 5.75 21.24
N THR A 54 -7.49 6.90 21.91
CA THR A 54 -6.93 8.15 21.37
C THR A 54 -5.48 7.99 20.92
N LYS A 55 -4.66 7.18 21.61
CA LYS A 55 -3.27 6.94 21.21
C LYS A 55 -3.13 6.31 19.83
N LEU A 56 -3.96 5.31 19.52
CA LEU A 56 -3.96 4.65 18.21
C LEU A 56 -4.48 5.59 17.12
N ILE A 57 -5.50 6.39 17.43
CA ILE A 57 -6.05 7.38 16.50
C ILE A 57 -4.99 8.44 16.18
N ASP A 58 -4.38 9.04 17.21
CA ASP A 58 -3.33 10.06 17.05
C ASP A 58 -2.13 9.52 16.28
N ALA A 59 -1.69 8.29 16.57
CA ALA A 59 -0.60 7.65 15.83
C ALA A 59 -0.93 7.46 14.34
N THR A 60 -2.18 7.12 14.03
CA THR A 60 -2.66 6.95 12.65
C THR A 60 -2.70 8.29 11.91
N VAL A 61 -3.23 9.34 12.57
CA VAL A 61 -3.29 10.69 12.00
C VAL A 61 -1.88 11.25 11.77
N ASN A 62 -0.98 11.08 12.74
CA ASN A 62 0.43 11.51 12.60
C ASN A 62 1.13 10.79 11.44
N SER A 63 0.88 9.49 11.29
CA SER A 63 1.43 8.71 10.18
C SER A 63 0.90 9.18 8.83
N LEU A 64 -0.40 9.48 8.74
CA LEU A 64 -1.02 10.01 7.51
C LEU A 64 -0.49 11.41 7.16
N TYR A 65 -0.35 12.27 8.15
CA TYR A 65 0.20 13.61 8.00
C TYR A 65 1.64 13.56 7.46
N LEU A 66 2.49 12.75 8.12
CA LEU A 66 3.88 12.59 7.72
C LEU A 66 4.00 11.97 6.34
N ALA A 67 3.26 10.90 6.05
CA ALA A 67 3.27 10.23 4.75
C ALA A 67 2.84 11.18 3.61
N THR A 68 1.86 12.03 3.85
CA THR A 68 1.38 13.00 2.85
C THR A 68 2.45 14.04 2.54
N ILE A 69 3.03 14.66 3.56
CA ILE A 69 4.06 15.70 3.37
C ILE A 69 5.30 15.10 2.71
N THR A 70 5.79 13.97 3.22
CA THR A 70 6.95 13.29 2.65
C THR A 70 6.66 12.85 1.22
N GLY A 71 5.48 12.30 0.93
CA GLY A 71 5.10 11.89 -0.42
C GLY A 71 5.12 13.05 -1.41
N VAL A 72 4.55 14.20 -1.05
CA VAL A 72 4.54 15.41 -1.89
C VAL A 72 5.97 15.90 -2.16
N ILE A 73 6.79 16.00 -1.11
CA ILE A 73 8.19 16.43 -1.24
C ILE A 73 8.96 15.46 -2.15
N CYS A 74 8.82 14.15 -1.94
CA CYS A 74 9.47 13.14 -2.77
C CYS A 74 9.07 13.24 -4.25
N VAL A 75 7.78 13.47 -4.55
CA VAL A 75 7.32 13.64 -5.93
C VAL A 75 7.90 14.90 -6.55
N ILE A 76 7.89 16.03 -5.84
CA ILE A 76 8.45 17.30 -6.36
C ILE A 76 9.95 17.16 -6.61
N LEU A 77 10.70 16.64 -5.64
CA LEU A 77 12.15 16.47 -5.76
C LEU A 77 12.50 15.44 -6.84
N GLY A 78 11.82 14.30 -6.87
CA GLY A 78 12.04 13.26 -7.87
C GLY A 78 11.75 13.77 -9.30
N THR A 79 10.65 14.50 -9.47
CA THR A 79 10.28 15.08 -10.78
C THR A 79 11.31 16.13 -11.20
N THR A 80 11.67 17.06 -10.31
CA THR A 80 12.64 18.12 -10.63
C THR A 80 14.03 17.55 -10.95
N LEU A 81 14.45 16.50 -10.21
CA LEU A 81 15.71 15.81 -10.45
C LEU A 81 15.74 15.17 -11.85
N VAL A 82 14.67 14.46 -12.23
CA VAL A 82 14.59 13.80 -13.54
C VAL A 82 14.56 14.84 -14.66
N LEU A 83 13.77 15.91 -14.52
CA LEU A 83 13.75 17.00 -15.50
C LEU A 83 15.16 17.58 -15.66
N GLY A 84 15.76 18.10 -14.58
CA GLY A 84 17.10 18.71 -14.65
C GLY A 84 18.21 17.78 -15.18
N LEU A 85 18.10 16.46 -14.97
CA LEU A 85 19.03 15.49 -15.54
C LEU A 85 18.93 15.40 -17.06
N ILE A 86 17.75 15.61 -17.64
CA ILE A 86 17.52 15.59 -19.10
C ILE A 86 18.22 16.79 -19.77
N GLU A 87 18.27 17.95 -19.10
CA GLU A 87 18.98 19.13 -19.62
C GLU A 87 20.50 19.10 -19.36
N CYS A 88 20.99 18.25 -18.45
CA CYS A 88 22.42 18.12 -18.18
C CYS A 88 23.21 17.50 -19.33
N SER A 89 24.51 17.84 -19.40
CA SER A 89 25.44 17.31 -20.41
C SER A 89 25.40 15.76 -20.48
N PRO A 90 25.54 15.16 -21.69
CA PRO A 90 25.48 13.71 -21.88
C PRO A 90 26.52 12.93 -21.07
N LYS A 91 27.61 13.59 -20.63
CA LYS A 91 28.63 13.01 -19.75
C LYS A 91 28.05 12.71 -18.35
N ILE A 92 27.28 13.62 -17.79
CA ILE A 92 26.60 13.47 -16.49
C ILE A 92 25.50 12.40 -16.61
N GLN A 93 24.73 12.43 -17.71
CA GLN A 93 23.68 11.43 -17.94
C GLN A 93 24.21 10.00 -18.01
N ARG A 94 25.40 9.78 -18.60
CA ARG A 94 26.03 8.45 -18.66
C ARG A 94 26.38 7.94 -17.27
N THR A 95 27.06 8.77 -16.47
CA THR A 95 27.45 8.40 -15.11
C THR A 95 26.24 8.10 -14.23
N THR A 96 25.16 8.89 -14.30
CA THR A 96 23.94 8.60 -13.53
C THR A 96 23.26 7.30 -13.97
N LYS A 97 23.23 6.99 -15.27
CA LYS A 97 22.66 5.72 -15.77
C LYS A 97 23.49 4.51 -15.34
N GLU A 98 24.81 4.64 -15.25
CA GLU A 98 25.69 3.60 -14.73
C GLU A 98 25.46 3.31 -13.24
N PHE A 99 25.03 4.30 -12.45
CA PHE A 99 24.71 4.09 -11.02
C PHE A 99 23.34 3.44 -10.78
N ILE A 100 22.38 3.57 -11.71
CA ILE A 100 21.00 3.08 -11.55
C ILE A 100 20.87 1.60 -11.98
N ASN A 101 21.82 1.08 -12.77
CA ASN A 101 21.81 -0.26 -13.34
C ASN A 101 22.67 -1.23 -12.53
#